data_AF-A0A3G2L940-F1
#
_entry.id   AF-A0A3G2L940-F1
#
_cell.length_a   1.000
_cell.length_b   1.000
_cell.length_c   1.000
_cell.angle_alpha   90.00
_cell.angle_beta   90.00
_cell.angle_gamma   90.00
#
_symmetry.space_group_name_H-M   'P 1'
#
loop_
_entity.id
_entity.type
_entity.pdbx_description
1 polymer ?
#
loop_
_entity_poly.entity_id
_entity_poly.type
_entity_poly.pdbx_seq_one_letter_code
_entity_poly.pdbx_strand_id
1 'polypeptide(L)'
;MANLTSEQVKQLADDLLHMTNAVGDYRYENFDNLTEDENSELKELHNQLLGQTTELYTKSALLVMNDVDESLNAIRTITEKTQNLYKNLGVVQKAIDWAARILGMASAIISLDTDNIASSIKNLLT
;
A
#
# COMPACT_ATOMS: atom_id res chain seq x y z
N MET A 1 8.50 8.26 21.81
CA MET A 1 8.17 7.94 20.41
C MET A 1 8.13 6.43 20.32
N ALA A 2 7.04 5.89 19.79
CA ALA A 2 6.88 4.46 19.49
C ALA A 2 7.25 4.27 17.99
N ASN A 3 7.79 3.13 17.60
CA ASN A 3 8.88 3.11 16.61
C ASN A 3 8.91 1.95 15.58
N LEU A 4 8.20 0.81 15.76
CA LEU A 4 8.25 -0.45 14.94
C LEU A 4 9.46 -1.41 15.13
N THR A 5 9.27 -2.67 15.52
CA THR A 5 10.35 -3.70 15.43
C THR A 5 10.70 -4.10 14.00
N SER A 6 11.87 -4.69 13.76
CA SER A 6 12.28 -5.14 12.41
C SER A 6 11.30 -6.14 11.78
N GLU A 7 10.65 -6.98 12.60
CA GLU A 7 9.57 -7.88 12.15
C GLU A 7 8.28 -7.10 11.86
N GLN A 8 7.97 -6.05 12.62
CA GLN A 8 6.84 -5.14 12.33
C GLN A 8 7.08 -4.33 11.04
N VAL A 9 8.30 -3.85 10.77
CA VAL A 9 8.66 -3.16 9.51
C VAL A 9 8.64 -4.14 8.32
N LYS A 10 9.10 -5.38 8.52
CA LYS A 10 8.95 -6.45 7.53
C LYS A 10 7.49 -6.78 7.25
N GLN A 11 6.64 -6.89 8.27
CA GLN A 11 5.20 -7.08 8.08
C GLN A 11 4.58 -5.93 7.28
N LEU A 12 4.97 -4.67 7.51
CA LEU A 12 4.54 -3.55 6.68
C LEU A 12 5.00 -3.67 5.22
N ALA A 13 6.21 -4.18 4.98
CA ALA A 13 6.71 -4.43 3.64
C ALA A 13 5.95 -5.58 2.96
N ASP A 14 5.64 -6.66 3.68
CA ASP A 14 4.83 -7.78 3.21
C ASP A 14 3.38 -7.34 2.89
N ASP A 15 2.76 -6.57 3.78
CA ASP A 15 1.42 -5.99 3.60
C ASP A 15 1.38 -5.02 2.40
N LEU A 16 2.40 -4.17 2.26
CA LEU A 16 2.51 -3.27 1.12
C LEU A 16 2.77 -4.02 -0.19
N LEU A 17 3.58 -5.07 -0.19
CA LEU A 17 3.78 -5.94 -1.35
C LEU A 17 2.46 -6.60 -1.77
N HIS A 18 1.66 -7.07 -0.82
CA HIS A 18 0.34 -7.64 -1.08
C HIS A 18 -0.65 -6.63 -1.67
N MET A 19 -0.64 -5.38 -1.21
CA MET A 19 -1.44 -4.30 -1.82
C MET A 19 -0.92 -3.92 -3.21
N THR A 20 0.40 -3.86 -3.38
CA THR A 20 1.07 -3.55 -4.66
C THR A 20 0.71 -4.57 -5.72
N ASN A 21 0.85 -5.87 -5.42
CA ASN A 21 0.51 -6.94 -6.34
C ASN A 21 -0.97 -6.88 -6.76
N ALA A 22 -1.89 -6.54 -5.85
CA ALA A 22 -3.30 -6.39 -6.19
C ALA A 22 -3.59 -5.28 -7.24
N VAL A 23 -2.78 -4.19 -7.26
CA VAL A 23 -2.83 -3.18 -8.33
C VAL A 23 -2.32 -3.74 -9.66
N GLY A 24 -1.21 -4.50 -9.61
CA GLY A 24 -0.61 -5.15 -10.78
C GLY A 24 -1.53 -6.20 -11.40
N ASP A 25 -2.14 -7.05 -10.58
CA ASP A 25 -3.11 -8.08 -10.94
C ASP A 25 -4.35 -7.43 -11.55
N TYR A 26 -4.94 -6.41 -10.90
CA TYR A 26 -6.09 -5.69 -11.43
C TYR A 26 -5.83 -5.12 -12.84
N ARG A 27 -4.68 -4.47 -13.04
CA ARG A 27 -4.29 -3.93 -14.34
C ARG A 27 -4.10 -5.02 -15.40
N TYR A 28 -3.60 -6.20 -15.01
CA TYR A 28 -3.43 -7.34 -15.92
C TYR A 28 -4.76 -7.98 -16.29
N GLU A 29 -5.62 -8.26 -15.31
CA GLU A 29 -6.95 -8.88 -15.51
C GLU A 29 -7.91 -7.99 -16.31
N ASN A 30 -7.74 -6.67 -16.24
CA ASN A 30 -8.60 -5.70 -16.93
C ASN A 30 -7.95 -5.07 -18.18
N PHE A 31 -6.76 -5.51 -18.61
CA PHE A 31 -5.91 -4.82 -19.59
C PHE A 31 -6.65 -4.38 -20.86
N ASP A 32 -7.47 -5.25 -21.46
CA ASP A 32 -8.23 -4.98 -22.69
C ASP A 32 -9.40 -3.97 -22.49
N ASN A 33 -9.78 -3.70 -21.25
CA ASN A 33 -10.86 -2.76 -20.87
C ASN A 33 -10.33 -1.40 -20.38
N LEU A 34 -9.00 -1.24 -20.23
CA LEU A 34 -8.38 0.02 -19.83
C LEU A 34 -8.16 0.92 -21.05
N THR A 35 -8.36 2.23 -20.88
CA THR A 35 -7.76 3.20 -21.79
C THR A 35 -6.23 3.24 -21.65
N GLU A 36 -5.54 3.78 -22.65
CA GLU A 36 -4.08 3.93 -22.62
C GLU A 36 -3.62 4.75 -21.40
N ASP A 37 -4.35 5.83 -21.08
CA ASP A 37 -4.08 6.69 -19.92
C ASP A 37 -4.29 5.93 -18.59
N GLU A 38 -5.42 5.25 -18.39
CA GLU A 38 -5.70 4.48 -17.17
C GLU A 38 -4.68 3.34 -16.95
N ASN A 39 -4.27 2.66 -18.03
CA ASN A 39 -3.25 1.61 -17.99
C ASN A 39 -1.86 2.18 -17.65
N SER A 40 -1.53 3.35 -18.20
CA SER A 40 -0.30 4.07 -17.90
C SER A 40 -0.25 4.54 -16.44
N GLU A 41 -1.35 5.10 -15.92
CA GLU A 41 -1.47 5.56 -14.53
C GLU A 41 -1.40 4.41 -13.53
N LEU A 42 -2.16 3.32 -13.74
CA LEU A 42 -2.07 2.10 -12.92
C LEU A 42 -0.67 1.49 -12.95
N LYS A 43 0.03 1.57 -14.10
CA LYS A 43 1.42 1.11 -14.22
C LYS A 43 2.40 1.97 -13.43
N GLU A 44 2.25 3.29 -13.47
CA GLU A 44 3.12 4.19 -12.71
C GLU A 44 2.89 4.03 -11.20
N LEU A 45 1.64 4.01 -10.75
CA LEU A 45 1.28 3.75 -9.35
C LEU A 45 1.84 2.39 -8.87
N HIS A 46 1.73 1.33 -9.67
CA HIS A 46 2.31 0.03 -9.35
C HIS A 46 3.85 0.07 -9.23
N ASN A 47 4.54 0.78 -10.14
CA ASN A 47 6.00 0.92 -10.08
C ASN A 47 6.46 1.69 -8.84
N GLN A 48 5.75 2.77 -8.48
CA GLN A 48 6.06 3.59 -7.31
C GLN A 48 5.84 2.80 -6.01
N LEU A 49 4.74 2.03 -5.92
CA LEU A 49 4.45 1.13 -4.82
C LEU A 49 5.51 0.01 -4.67
N LEU A 50 5.99 -0.57 -5.78
CA LEU A 50 7.12 -1.53 -5.76
C LEU A 50 8.41 -0.90 -5.24
N GLY A 51 8.70 0.34 -5.64
CA GLY A 51 9.85 1.10 -5.15
C GLY A 51 9.79 1.32 -3.64
N GLN A 52 8.62 1.75 -3.14
CA GLN A 52 8.37 1.96 -1.72
C GLN A 52 8.44 0.67 -0.90
N THR A 53 7.88 -0.42 -1.41
CA THR A 53 7.99 -1.77 -0.82
C THR A 53 9.47 -2.20 -0.68
N THR A 54 10.27 -1.96 -1.72
CA THR A 54 11.71 -2.29 -1.74
C THR A 54 12.49 -1.44 -0.74
N GLU A 55 12.17 -0.15 -0.61
CA GLU A 55 12.76 0.72 0.41
C GLU A 55 12.37 0.26 1.83
N LEU A 56 11.13 -0.16 2.06
CA LEU A 56 10.65 -0.69 3.34
C LEU A 56 11.40 -1.95 3.78
N TYR A 57 11.59 -2.93 2.89
CA TYR A 57 12.45 -4.10 3.15
C TYR A 57 13.92 -3.68 3.42
N THR A 58 14.42 -2.67 2.70
CA THR A 58 15.78 -2.15 2.94
C THR A 58 15.90 -1.53 4.33
N LYS A 59 14.89 -0.76 4.78
CA LYS A 59 14.84 -0.20 6.14
C LYS A 59 14.66 -1.28 7.20
N SER A 60 13.86 -2.33 6.96
CA SER A 60 13.69 -3.43 7.94
C SER A 60 15.00 -4.18 8.20
N ALA A 61 15.89 -4.28 7.21
CA ALA A 61 17.22 -4.85 7.36
C ALA A 61 18.24 -3.95 8.09
N LEU A 62 17.94 -2.65 8.23
CA LEU A 62 18.85 -1.63 8.78
C LEU A 62 18.45 -1.10 10.16
N LEU A 63 17.20 -1.28 10.59
CA LEU A 63 16.66 -0.64 11.79
C LEU A 63 16.15 -1.64 12.83
N VAL A 64 16.57 -1.42 14.08
CA VAL A 64 15.93 -1.95 15.29
C VAL A 64 15.22 -0.80 15.97
N MET A 65 13.92 -0.97 16.18
CA MET A 65 12.97 0.04 16.63
C MET A 65 11.84 -0.73 17.39
N ASN A 66 10.80 -0.09 17.98
CA ASN A 66 9.87 -0.74 18.92
C ASN A 66 8.42 -0.24 18.87
N ASP A 67 7.47 -1.15 18.61
CA ASP A 67 6.04 -1.12 18.99
C ASP A 67 5.09 -0.15 18.24
N VAL A 68 4.04 -0.72 17.62
CA VAL A 68 2.94 -0.07 16.85
C VAL A 68 1.74 -1.02 16.59
N ASP A 69 1.48 -2.03 17.44
CA ASP A 69 0.61 -3.17 17.10
C ASP A 69 -0.82 -2.80 16.61
N GLU A 70 -1.40 -1.70 17.09
CA GLU A 70 -2.72 -1.23 16.63
C GLU A 70 -2.70 -0.76 15.16
N SER A 71 -1.66 0.01 14.76
CA SER A 71 -1.49 0.47 13.38
C SER A 71 -1.22 -0.69 12.41
N LEU A 72 -0.49 -1.73 12.85
CA LEU A 72 -0.24 -2.93 12.03
C LEU A 72 -1.53 -3.71 11.77
N ASN A 73 -2.38 -3.89 12.77
CA ASN A 73 -3.66 -4.58 12.58
C ASN A 73 -4.60 -3.78 11.67
N ALA A 74 -4.57 -2.45 11.73
CA ALA A 74 -5.28 -1.61 10.78
C ALA A 74 -4.74 -1.74 9.34
N ILE A 75 -3.41 -1.81 9.15
CA ILE A 75 -2.79 -1.97 7.83
C ILE A 75 -3.04 -3.36 7.24
N ARG A 76 -3.01 -4.44 8.04
CA ARG A 76 -3.47 -5.77 7.62
C ARG A 76 -4.93 -5.75 7.17
N THR A 77 -5.81 -5.09 7.94
CA THR A 77 -7.23 -4.92 7.57
C THR A 77 -7.39 -4.16 6.25
N ILE A 78 -6.57 -3.14 6.00
CA ILE A 78 -6.53 -2.40 4.74
C ILE A 78 -6.01 -3.29 3.60
N THR A 79 -5.04 -4.16 3.85
CA THR A 79 -4.49 -5.11 2.87
C THR A 79 -5.55 -6.11 2.42
N GLU A 80 -6.25 -6.74 3.36
CA GLU A 80 -7.38 -7.65 3.07
C GLU A 80 -8.52 -6.92 2.34
N LYS A 81 -8.89 -5.71 2.79
CA LYS A 81 -9.87 -4.87 2.10
C LYS A 81 -9.43 -4.55 0.67
N THR A 82 -8.16 -4.21 0.46
CA THR A 82 -7.59 -3.85 -0.85
C THR A 82 -7.66 -5.02 -1.82
N GLN A 83 -7.21 -6.20 -1.40
CA GLN A 83 -7.29 -7.42 -2.21
C GLN A 83 -8.73 -7.78 -2.58
N ASN A 84 -9.67 -7.65 -1.63
CA ASN A 84 -11.08 -7.89 -1.90
C ASN A 84 -11.73 -6.79 -2.76
N LEU A 85 -11.29 -5.54 -2.62
CA LEU A 85 -11.77 -4.40 -3.39
C LEU A 85 -11.40 -4.57 -4.86
N TYR A 86 -10.13 -4.83 -5.18
CA TYR A 86 -9.68 -5.04 -6.57
C TYR A 86 -10.36 -6.24 -7.25
N LYS A 87 -10.55 -7.37 -6.55
CA LYS A 87 -11.29 -8.54 -7.06
C LYS A 87 -12.74 -8.26 -7.44
N ASN A 88 -13.34 -7.19 -6.93
CA ASN A 88 -14.76 -6.86 -7.14
C ASN A 88 -14.96 -5.49 -7.85
N LEU A 89 -13.88 -4.87 -8.37
CA LEU A 89 -13.93 -3.49 -8.87
C LEU A 89 -14.26 -3.40 -10.36
N GLY A 90 -15.53 -3.17 -10.69
CA GLY A 90 -15.95 -2.86 -12.06
C GLY A 90 -15.69 -1.41 -12.52
N VAL A 91 -15.00 -0.58 -11.73
CA VAL A 91 -14.79 0.86 -12.04
C VAL A 91 -13.33 1.24 -11.90
N VAL A 92 -12.67 1.46 -13.04
CA VAL A 92 -11.22 1.72 -13.16
C VAL A 92 -10.77 2.94 -12.37
N GLN A 93 -11.51 4.06 -12.42
CA GLN A 93 -11.15 5.25 -11.63
C GLN A 93 -11.09 4.97 -10.12
N LYS A 94 -11.95 4.09 -9.59
CA LYS A 94 -11.87 3.71 -8.17
C LYS A 94 -10.63 2.88 -7.86
N ALA A 95 -10.11 2.13 -8.83
CA ALA A 95 -8.88 1.35 -8.69
C ALA A 95 -7.65 2.27 -8.65
N ILE A 96 -7.65 3.31 -9.50
CA ILE A 96 -6.65 4.39 -9.53
C ILE A 96 -6.69 5.19 -8.23
N ASP A 97 -7.85 5.70 -7.83
CA ASP A 97 -8.05 6.46 -6.59
C ASP A 97 -7.56 5.67 -5.35
N TRP A 98 -7.80 4.36 -5.33
CA TRP A 98 -7.38 3.49 -4.23
C TRP A 98 -5.86 3.26 -4.22
N ALA A 99 -5.26 3.00 -5.38
CA ALA A 99 -3.81 2.85 -5.53
C ALA A 99 -3.06 4.12 -5.11
N ALA A 100 -3.57 5.30 -5.49
CA ALA A 100 -3.01 6.59 -5.07
C ALA A 100 -3.08 6.81 -3.54
N ARG A 101 -4.15 6.36 -2.87
CA ARG A 101 -4.25 6.42 -1.40
C ARG A 101 -3.28 5.47 -0.71
N ILE A 102 -3.09 4.26 -1.23
CA ILE A 102 -2.09 3.31 -0.71
C ILE A 102 -0.68 3.89 -0.86
N LEU A 103 -0.37 4.53 -1.99
CA LEU A 103 0.91 5.21 -2.21
C LEU A 103 1.12 6.35 -1.21
N GLY A 104 0.08 7.13 -0.90
CA GLY A 104 0.13 8.15 0.15
C GLY A 104 0.46 7.56 1.52
N MET A 105 -0.21 6.46 1.90
CA MET A 105 0.06 5.75 3.15
C MET A 105 1.50 5.21 3.22
N ALA A 106 1.97 4.56 2.16
CA ALA A 106 3.31 3.99 2.09
C ALA A 106 4.41 5.06 2.12
N SER A 107 4.17 6.22 1.49
CA SER A 107 5.03 7.40 1.62
C SER A 107 5.16 7.86 3.07
N ALA A 108 4.04 7.96 3.80
CA ALA A 108 4.01 8.36 5.21
C ALA A 108 4.70 7.34 6.14
N ILE A 109 4.56 6.04 5.85
CA ILE A 109 5.28 4.97 6.54
C ILE A 109 6.80 5.13 6.34
N ILE A 110 7.25 5.36 5.11
CA ILE A 110 8.69 5.51 4.77
C ILE A 110 9.31 6.76 5.42
N SER A 111 8.55 7.85 5.53
CA SER A 111 8.99 9.08 6.21
C SER A 111 8.82 9.04 7.73
N LEU A 112 8.26 7.97 8.29
CA LEU A 112 7.91 7.82 9.72
C LEU A 112 6.97 8.93 10.23
N ASP A 113 6.10 9.43 9.36
CA ASP A 113 5.14 10.49 9.67
C ASP A 113 3.88 9.90 10.32
N THR A 114 3.88 9.83 11.66
CA THR A 114 2.82 9.17 12.45
C THR A 114 1.43 9.77 12.23
N ASP A 115 1.36 11.09 11.99
CA ASP A 115 0.08 11.78 11.81
C ASP A 115 -0.50 11.49 10.42
N ASN A 116 0.34 11.45 9.39
CA ASN A 116 -0.08 11.06 8.04
C ASN A 116 -0.31 9.55 7.89
N ILE A 117 0.35 8.69 8.67
CA ILE A 117 0.01 7.26 8.77
C ILE A 117 -1.40 7.12 9.33
N ALA A 118 -1.71 7.77 10.46
CA ALA A 118 -3.03 7.67 11.10
C ALA A 118 -4.16 8.24 10.22
N SER A 119 -3.92 9.37 9.54
CA SER A 119 -4.89 9.96 8.61
C SER A 119 -5.11 9.08 7.38
N SER A 120 -4.06 8.50 6.81
CA SER A 120 -4.14 7.60 5.65
C SER A 120 -4.87 6.30 5.98
N ILE A 121 -4.58 5.69 7.14
CA ILE A 121 -5.31 4.51 7.64
C ILE A 121 -6.81 4.83 7.73
N LYS A 122 -7.19 5.97 8.29
CA LYS A 122 -8.60 6.37 8.39
C LYS A 122 -9.25 6.51 7.00
N ASN A 123 -8.57 7.18 6.06
CA ASN A 123 -9.05 7.41 4.68
C ASN A 123 -9.14 6.14 3.82
N LEU A 124 -8.50 5.04 4.25
CA LEU A 124 -8.55 3.70 3.63
C LEU A 124 -9.51 2.75 4.38
N LEU A 125 -10.03 3.15 5.55
CA LEU A 125 -11.03 2.37 6.28
C LEU A 125 -12.47 2.84 6.05
N THR A 126 -12.66 4.10 5.65
CA THR A 126 -13.94 4.76 5.32
C THR A 126 -14.25 4.75 3.82
#